data_AF-A0A812MZX5-F1
#
_entry.id   AF-A0A812MZX5-F1
#
_cell.length_a   1.000
_cell.length_b   1.000
_cell.length_c   1.000
_cell.angle_alpha   90.00
_cell.angle_beta   90.00
_cell.angle_gamma   90.00
#
_symmetry.space_group_name_H-M   'P 1'
#
loop_
_entity.id
_entity.type
_entity.pdbx_description
1 polymer ?
#
loop_
_entity_poly.entity_id
_entity_poly.type
_entity_poly.pdbx_seq_one_letter_code
_entity_poly.pdbx_strand_id
1 'polypeptide(L)'
;EPEGMVCLYGMLSALFVHHLYLRGNVEQPEPEEDDKEVFRLSTDLARLMIVNKNNCLDFFDSSNWPLTLAQLVATLKPTEVDKTLRLEIQPERKFVPWLLPNFGSAAAALAKSSDVHGTSLVAYITGTHAALAREPAEMLTRFASSLLGIGMAAVMEVADDTHCGFLGCHPAENREEVEPLLPSLGLREMMGVGFQPVGLRELGQKHFRPRWTALDIIDLPGLLSEFQERFRQHSLSRAVDIAVCTSPAVLCLLLLPFNRPLLAYLGEPLLLSVDESGRDKWFEQFDSLATDPHHFFTCYNPFLSSMIEYQTGLILPTIRLHGLYTEVSYTPSGRRGEEVLVIKGPNICTDSVCVLNKFLSNLLGQSSAGGTAEDGGNYKLKFVGLDELGGASYEEMASFKATVLYPYDVALAIFYELYSMGMPLLLPHERLLPFFVFRGLHSAAEYHAVRAKPDGSGNYPGAGLGCPPFVPPMEPEKWFYAGSQWSWRTDFAKFPFILRFGSVAELLSFFTPEGADWWATSRSMRRFNQETLTQSAASWAYGVAAVLAGRGGAERAATSS
;
A
#
# COMPACT_ATOMS: atom_id res chain seq x y z
N GLU A 1 33.09 -28.65 -3.04
CA GLU A 1 31.63 -28.67 -3.24
C GLU A 1 30.98 -28.70 -1.88
N PRO A 2 29.88 -27.97 -1.62
CA PRO A 2 29.17 -28.11 -0.35
C PRO A 2 28.51 -29.50 -0.28
N GLU A 3 28.93 -30.33 0.67
CA GLU A 3 28.22 -31.55 1.05
C GLU A 3 26.86 -31.18 1.69
N GLY A 4 25.78 -31.85 1.28
CA GLY A 4 24.46 -31.69 1.92
C GLY A 4 23.49 -30.67 1.31
N MET A 5 23.66 -30.29 0.03
CA MET A 5 22.64 -29.47 -0.65
C MET A 5 21.35 -30.25 -0.87
N VAL A 6 20.23 -29.76 -0.31
CA VAL A 6 18.90 -30.30 -0.55
C VAL A 6 18.13 -29.36 -1.46
N CYS A 7 17.52 -29.89 -2.53
CA CYS A 7 16.61 -29.12 -3.37
C CYS A 7 15.39 -28.71 -2.54
N LEU A 8 15.14 -27.41 -2.39
CA LEU A 8 14.01 -26.88 -1.62
C LEU A 8 12.67 -27.49 -2.09
N TYR A 9 12.46 -27.58 -3.41
CA TYR A 9 11.22 -28.14 -3.97
C TYR A 9 11.11 -29.64 -3.71
N GLY A 10 12.24 -30.36 -3.71
CA GLY A 10 12.29 -31.77 -3.34
C GLY A 10 12.01 -32.01 -1.86
N MET A 11 12.57 -31.19 -0.97
CA MET A 11 12.28 -31.25 0.46
C MET A 11 10.80 -30.97 0.73
N LEU A 12 10.24 -29.93 0.12
CA LEU A 12 8.83 -29.59 0.30
C LEU A 12 7.90 -30.68 -0.23
N SER A 13 8.23 -31.26 -1.40
CA SER A 13 7.46 -32.38 -1.96
C SER A 13 7.56 -33.62 -1.08
N ALA A 14 8.73 -33.92 -0.52
CA ALA A 14 8.90 -35.02 0.43
C ALA A 14 8.08 -34.80 1.71
N LEU A 15 8.11 -33.58 2.27
CA LEU A 15 7.30 -33.21 3.43
C LEU A 15 5.81 -33.29 3.13
N PHE A 16 5.37 -32.91 1.93
CA PHE A 16 3.98 -33.04 1.51
C PHE A 16 3.54 -34.50 1.39
N VAL A 17 4.35 -35.36 0.76
CA VAL A 17 4.07 -36.80 0.66
C VAL A 17 4.04 -37.41 2.06
N HIS A 18 4.98 -37.04 2.92
CA HIS A 18 5.03 -37.49 4.31
C HIS A 18 3.80 -37.05 5.10
N HIS A 19 3.35 -35.80 4.94
CA HIS A 19 2.12 -35.30 5.53
C HIS A 19 0.91 -36.13 5.09
N LEU A 20 0.76 -36.41 3.78
CA LEU A 20 -0.35 -37.22 3.27
C LEU A 20 -0.33 -38.65 3.83
N TYR A 21 0.84 -39.27 3.91
CA TYR A 21 1.03 -40.60 4.47
C TYR A 21 0.63 -40.64 5.95
N LEU A 22 1.21 -39.75 6.76
CA LEU A 22 0.96 -39.69 8.19
C LEU A 22 -0.48 -39.27 8.53
N ARG A 23 -1.10 -38.43 7.72
CA ARG A 23 -2.53 -38.08 7.89
C ARG A 23 -3.41 -39.32 7.84
N GLY A 24 -3.14 -40.25 6.92
CA GLY A 24 -3.88 -41.52 6.83
C GLY A 24 -3.69 -42.41 8.06
N ASN A 25 -2.51 -42.37 8.70
CA ASN A 25 -2.26 -43.09 9.95
C ASN A 25 -2.97 -42.42 11.14
N VAL A 26 -2.90 -41.09 11.25
CA VAL A 26 -3.50 -40.32 12.35
C VAL A 26 -5.04 -40.32 12.30
N GLU A 27 -5.65 -40.50 11.13
CA GLU A 27 -7.11 -40.62 10.98
C GLU A 27 -7.65 -42.02 11.39
N GLN A 28 -6.80 -42.97 11.78
CA GLN A 28 -7.24 -44.28 12.29
C GLN A 28 -7.85 -44.17 13.72
N PRO A 29 -8.70 -45.13 14.15
CA PRO A 29 -9.39 -45.05 15.44
C PRO A 29 -8.46 -45.00 16.67
N GLU A 30 -7.28 -45.61 16.58
CA GLU A 30 -6.28 -45.68 17.65
C GLU A 30 -4.87 -45.43 17.06
N PRO A 31 -4.51 -44.18 16.75
CA PRO A 31 -3.19 -43.87 16.19
C PRO A 31 -2.13 -43.90 17.30
N GLU A 32 -0.92 -44.36 16.96
CA GLU A 32 0.24 -44.29 17.85
C GLU A 32 0.55 -42.82 18.20
N GLU A 33 0.92 -42.52 19.45
CA GLU A 33 1.25 -41.15 19.89
C GLU A 33 2.44 -40.57 19.13
N ASP A 34 3.45 -41.40 18.82
CA ASP A 34 4.62 -41.02 18.04
C ASP A 34 4.20 -40.55 16.63
N ASP A 35 3.26 -41.25 15.97
CA ASP A 35 2.73 -40.86 14.65
C ASP A 35 2.01 -39.50 14.69
N LYS A 36 1.30 -39.20 15.78
CA LYS A 36 0.66 -37.88 15.97
C LYS A 36 1.70 -36.77 16.11
N GLU A 37 2.76 -37.00 16.88
CA GLU A 37 3.83 -36.02 17.07
C GLU A 37 4.60 -35.79 15.77
N VAL A 38 4.99 -36.85 15.06
CA VAL A 38 5.70 -36.76 13.78
C VAL A 38 4.82 -36.09 12.72
N PHE A 39 3.53 -36.39 12.69
CA PHE A 39 2.56 -35.71 11.81
C PHE A 39 2.52 -34.21 12.09
N ARG A 40 2.39 -33.82 13.37
CA ARG A 40 2.36 -32.41 13.77
C ARG A 40 3.65 -31.70 13.34
N LEU A 41 4.82 -32.23 13.70
CA LEU A 41 6.11 -31.63 13.39
C LEU A 41 6.38 -31.52 11.88
N SER A 42 6.10 -32.58 11.11
CA SER A 42 6.30 -32.59 9.65
C SER A 42 5.37 -31.58 8.96
N THR A 43 4.12 -31.51 9.42
CA THR A 43 3.13 -30.57 8.90
C THR A 43 3.52 -29.12 9.23
N ASP A 44 3.92 -28.85 10.47
CA ASP A 44 4.37 -27.52 10.90
C ASP A 44 5.61 -27.07 10.11
N LEU A 45 6.57 -27.97 9.88
CA LEU A 45 7.74 -27.68 9.04
C LEU A 45 7.35 -27.39 7.59
N ALA A 46 6.50 -28.21 6.98
CA ALA A 46 6.03 -28.01 5.60
C ALA A 46 5.31 -26.66 5.44
N ARG A 47 4.46 -26.32 6.41
CA ARG A 47 3.77 -25.04 6.44
C ARG A 47 4.73 -23.87 6.64
N LEU A 48 5.68 -23.99 7.57
CA LEU A 48 6.67 -22.94 7.81
C LEU A 48 7.47 -22.64 6.54
N MET A 49 7.85 -23.68 5.78
CA MET A 49 8.53 -23.52 4.49
C MET A 49 7.68 -22.78 3.45
N ILE A 50 6.34 -22.90 3.51
CA ILE A 50 5.41 -22.19 2.62
C ILE A 50 5.13 -20.76 3.08
N VAL A 51 5.14 -20.50 4.39
CA VAL A 51 4.72 -19.20 4.95
C VAL A 51 5.90 -18.25 5.19
N ASN A 52 7.14 -18.76 5.22
CA ASN A 52 8.31 -17.94 5.52
C ASN A 52 8.40 -16.69 4.63
N LYS A 53 8.62 -15.52 5.23
CA LYS A 53 8.61 -14.20 4.57
C LYS A 53 9.61 -14.07 3.41
N ASN A 54 10.68 -14.87 3.43
CA ASN A 54 11.66 -14.98 2.35
C ASN A 54 11.33 -16.18 1.47
N ASN A 55 10.08 -16.36 1.07
CA ASN A 55 9.68 -17.58 0.41
C ASN A 55 10.34 -17.69 -0.98
N CYS A 56 11.04 -18.79 -1.25
CA CYS A 56 11.66 -19.06 -2.55
C CYS A 56 10.78 -19.98 -3.43
N LEU A 57 9.51 -20.15 -3.05
CA LEU A 57 8.53 -21.00 -3.73
C LEU A 57 7.66 -20.24 -4.75
N ASP A 58 8.00 -19.00 -5.07
CA ASP A 58 7.20 -18.10 -5.93
C ASP A 58 6.92 -18.67 -7.33
N PHE A 59 7.74 -19.63 -7.78
CA PHE A 59 7.63 -20.31 -9.08
C PHE A 59 7.30 -21.81 -8.98
N PHE A 60 6.88 -22.29 -7.81
CA PHE A 60 6.59 -23.71 -7.61
C PHE A 60 5.51 -24.22 -8.59
N ASP A 61 4.45 -23.42 -8.81
CA ASP A 61 3.37 -23.70 -9.79
C ASP A 61 3.84 -23.80 -11.25
N SER A 62 5.05 -23.36 -11.55
CA SER A 62 5.61 -23.35 -12.91
C SER A 62 6.66 -24.42 -13.13
N SER A 63 6.96 -25.20 -12.10
CA SER A 63 7.95 -26.27 -12.16
C SER A 63 7.32 -27.58 -12.66
N ASN A 64 8.14 -28.51 -13.16
CA ASN A 64 7.68 -29.86 -13.54
C ASN A 64 7.32 -30.74 -12.32
N TRP A 65 7.30 -30.18 -11.12
CA TRP A 65 6.91 -30.91 -9.93
C TRP A 65 5.41 -31.27 -10.02
N PRO A 66 5.00 -32.46 -9.56
CA PRO A 66 3.62 -32.94 -9.69
C PRO A 66 2.63 -32.21 -8.78
N LEU A 67 3.11 -31.23 -8.01
CA LEU A 67 2.34 -30.48 -7.03
C LEU A 67 2.36 -29.01 -7.40
N THR A 68 1.22 -28.36 -7.25
CA THR A 68 1.05 -26.90 -7.31
C THR A 68 1.15 -26.33 -5.90
N LEU A 69 1.56 -25.07 -5.77
CA LEU A 69 1.53 -24.32 -4.52
C LEU A 69 0.10 -24.29 -3.98
N ALA A 70 -0.90 -24.12 -4.84
CA ALA A 70 -2.31 -24.19 -4.45
C ALA A 70 -2.67 -25.57 -3.83
N GLN A 71 -2.18 -26.68 -4.38
CA GLN A 71 -2.38 -28.01 -3.80
C GLN A 71 -1.63 -28.17 -2.48
N LEU A 72 -0.37 -27.72 -2.39
CA LEU A 72 0.38 -27.73 -1.14
C LEU A 72 -0.37 -26.99 -0.04
N VAL A 73 -0.84 -25.78 -0.35
CA VAL A 73 -1.60 -24.93 0.55
C VAL A 73 -2.92 -25.58 0.95
N ALA A 74 -3.68 -26.13 -0.02
CA ALA A 74 -4.95 -26.77 0.25
C ALA A 74 -4.81 -28.01 1.14
N THR A 75 -3.77 -28.81 0.92
CA THR A 75 -3.51 -30.03 1.70
C THR A 75 -2.99 -29.72 3.09
N LEU A 76 -2.04 -28.78 3.20
CA LEU A 76 -1.41 -28.41 4.47
C LEU A 76 -2.30 -27.46 5.28
N LYS A 77 -3.41 -26.97 4.71
CA LYS A 77 -4.42 -26.20 5.46
C LYS A 77 -4.94 -27.06 6.62
N PRO A 78 -4.99 -26.53 7.85
CA PRO A 78 -5.54 -27.24 8.99
C PRO A 78 -7.00 -27.62 8.76
N THR A 79 -7.34 -28.89 8.96
CA THR A 79 -8.71 -29.41 8.85
C THR A 79 -9.62 -28.92 9.97
N GLU A 80 -9.09 -28.68 11.16
CA GLU A 80 -9.86 -28.22 12.34
C GLU A 80 -10.34 -26.77 12.19
N VAL A 81 -9.49 -25.92 11.60
CA VAL A 81 -9.80 -24.50 11.28
C VAL A 81 -11.01 -24.40 10.36
N ASP A 82 -11.19 -25.33 9.42
CA ASP A 82 -12.28 -25.28 8.44
C ASP A 82 -13.66 -25.63 9.03
N LYS A 83 -13.77 -26.31 10.18
CA LYS A 83 -15.09 -26.62 10.78
C LYS A 83 -15.57 -25.51 11.70
N THR A 84 -14.68 -24.96 12.53
CA THR A 84 -15.01 -23.93 13.52
C THR A 84 -15.13 -22.56 12.86
N LEU A 85 -14.25 -22.21 11.91
CA LEU A 85 -14.23 -20.87 11.29
C LEU A 85 -15.11 -20.74 10.03
N ARG A 86 -15.47 -21.84 9.33
CA ARG A 86 -16.45 -21.76 8.21
C ARG A 86 -17.84 -21.34 8.66
N LEU A 87 -18.22 -21.65 9.90
CA LEU A 87 -19.52 -21.29 10.46
C LEU A 87 -19.56 -19.84 10.94
N GLU A 88 -18.45 -19.28 11.41
CA GLU A 88 -18.43 -17.92 11.95
C GLU A 88 -18.22 -16.84 10.88
N ILE A 89 -17.51 -17.13 9.78
CA ILE A 89 -16.99 -16.07 8.89
C ILE A 89 -16.96 -16.57 7.45
N GLN A 90 -18.12 -16.66 6.80
CA GLN A 90 -18.15 -16.45 5.36
C GLN A 90 -18.07 -14.95 5.14
N PRO A 91 -16.97 -14.40 4.61
CA PRO A 91 -16.95 -13.00 4.23
C PRO A 91 -17.99 -12.83 3.13
N GLU A 92 -19.17 -12.31 3.47
CA GLU A 92 -20.05 -11.78 2.46
C GLU A 92 -19.20 -10.80 1.65
N ARG A 93 -19.15 -11.00 0.33
CA ARG A 93 -18.57 -10.05 -0.63
C ARG A 93 -19.43 -8.79 -0.66
N LYS A 94 -19.66 -8.16 0.49
CA LYS A 94 -20.23 -6.85 0.59
C LYS A 94 -19.16 -5.91 0.08
N PHE A 95 -19.35 -5.47 -1.16
CA PHE A 95 -18.73 -4.27 -1.66
C PHE A 95 -18.97 -3.20 -0.58
N VAL A 96 -17.92 -2.83 0.15
CA VAL A 96 -17.97 -1.66 1.03
C VAL A 96 -17.93 -0.51 0.04
N PRO A 97 -19.05 0.18 -0.22
CA PRO A 97 -19.03 1.29 -1.14
C PRO A 97 -18.01 2.30 -0.61
N TRP A 98 -17.38 3.05 -1.51
CA TRP A 98 -16.82 4.34 -1.14
C TRP A 98 -17.98 5.20 -0.64
N LEU A 99 -18.33 5.03 0.64
CA LEU A 99 -19.47 5.69 1.25
C LEU A 99 -19.07 7.15 1.38
N LEU A 100 -19.42 7.93 0.36
CA LEU A 100 -19.47 9.37 0.49
C LEU A 100 -20.48 9.66 1.61
N PRO A 101 -20.07 10.33 2.70
CA PRO A 101 -21.02 10.97 3.58
C PRO A 101 -21.93 11.82 2.70
N ASN A 102 -23.22 11.91 3.04
CA ASN A 102 -24.25 12.56 2.22
C ASN A 102 -23.82 13.98 1.80
N PHE A 103 -23.18 14.11 0.64
CA PHE A 103 -22.40 15.30 0.24
C PHE A 103 -23.25 16.56 0.22
N GLY A 104 -24.56 16.39 -0.04
CA GLY A 104 -25.54 17.46 -0.04
C GLY A 104 -25.59 18.25 1.26
N SER A 105 -25.34 17.67 2.44
CA SER A 105 -25.43 18.42 3.71
C SER A 105 -24.22 19.33 3.93
N ALA A 106 -23.00 18.84 3.70
CA ALA A 106 -21.76 19.62 3.88
C ALA A 106 -21.58 20.67 2.78
N ALA A 107 -21.85 20.31 1.52
CA ALA A 107 -21.82 21.28 0.42
C ALA A 107 -22.90 22.36 0.61
N ALA A 108 -24.09 22.01 1.09
CA ALA A 108 -25.11 23.00 1.43
C ALA A 108 -24.73 23.86 2.65
N ALA A 109 -24.00 23.31 3.63
CA ALA A 109 -23.51 24.08 4.77
C ALA A 109 -22.48 25.13 4.34
N LEU A 110 -21.56 24.76 3.44
CA LEU A 110 -20.61 25.70 2.83
C LEU A 110 -21.26 26.69 1.87
N ALA A 111 -22.18 26.24 1.01
CA ALA A 111 -22.88 27.13 0.08
C ALA A 111 -23.73 28.19 0.81
N LYS A 112 -24.17 27.90 2.05
CA LYS A 112 -24.82 28.88 2.93
C LYS A 112 -23.84 29.82 3.63
N SER A 113 -22.57 29.46 3.70
CA SER A 113 -21.49 30.31 4.20
C SER A 113 -20.97 31.18 3.06
N SER A 114 -21.69 32.26 2.75
CA SER A 114 -21.27 33.27 1.77
C SER A 114 -19.85 33.82 1.99
N ASP A 115 -19.33 33.66 3.22
CA ASP A 115 -18.06 34.23 3.66
C ASP A 115 -16.81 33.46 3.17
N VAL A 116 -16.98 32.28 2.57
CA VAL A 116 -15.85 31.43 2.15
C VAL A 116 -15.54 31.55 0.66
N HIS A 117 -16.51 31.96 -0.17
CA HIS A 117 -16.28 32.11 -1.61
C HIS A 117 -15.26 33.21 -1.92
N GLY A 118 -14.25 32.86 -2.73
CA GLY A 118 -13.15 33.76 -3.07
C GLY A 118 -12.05 33.86 -2.01
N THR A 119 -12.17 33.13 -0.90
CA THR A 119 -11.09 33.02 0.09
C THR A 119 -9.98 32.12 -0.44
N SER A 120 -8.76 32.52 -0.15
CA SER A 120 -7.53 31.80 -0.46
C SER A 120 -7.01 31.11 0.80
N LEU A 121 -6.86 29.79 0.75
CA LEU A 121 -6.36 28.98 1.86
C LEU A 121 -4.97 28.42 1.58
N VAL A 122 -4.15 28.28 2.63
CA VAL A 122 -2.86 27.61 2.57
C VAL A 122 -2.90 26.31 3.36
N ALA A 123 -2.63 25.19 2.70
CA ALA A 123 -2.46 23.88 3.31
C ALA A 123 -0.97 23.56 3.51
N TYR A 124 -0.56 23.19 4.72
CA TYR A 124 0.79 22.66 4.98
C TYR A 124 0.74 21.14 5.14
N ILE A 125 1.43 20.44 4.26
CA ILE A 125 1.38 18.99 4.08
C ILE A 125 2.70 18.38 4.52
N THR A 126 2.63 17.43 5.45
CA THR A 126 3.80 16.75 6.00
C THR A 126 3.65 15.23 6.02
N GLY A 127 4.79 14.53 5.98
CA GLY A 127 4.88 13.08 6.02
C GLY A 127 6.28 12.54 5.76
N THR A 128 6.40 11.22 5.69
CA THR A 128 7.63 10.51 5.31
C THR A 128 7.68 10.16 3.82
N HIS A 129 6.53 10.00 3.17
CA HIS A 129 6.45 9.52 1.78
C HIS A 129 5.99 10.61 0.83
N ALA A 130 6.84 10.99 -0.13
CA ALA A 130 6.51 12.03 -1.10
C ALA A 130 5.30 11.68 -1.98
N ALA A 131 5.19 10.44 -2.46
CA ALA A 131 4.05 9.97 -3.25
C ALA A 131 2.72 10.15 -2.50
N LEU A 132 2.70 9.78 -1.21
CA LEU A 132 1.53 9.93 -0.35
C LEU A 132 1.23 11.39 0.00
N ALA A 133 2.25 12.23 0.19
CA ALA A 133 2.09 13.66 0.47
C ALA A 133 1.71 14.47 -0.78
N ARG A 134 2.10 14.02 -1.97
CA ARG A 134 1.77 14.72 -3.22
C ARG A 134 0.32 14.52 -3.62
N GLU A 135 -0.29 13.39 -3.28
CA GLU A 135 -1.71 13.14 -3.51
C GLU A 135 -2.63 14.21 -2.88
N PRO A 136 -2.59 14.51 -1.56
CA PRO A 136 -3.39 15.59 -1.00
C PRO A 136 -3.05 16.94 -1.62
N ALA A 137 -1.79 17.20 -1.98
CA ALA A 137 -1.41 18.45 -2.63
C ALA A 137 -2.18 18.63 -3.96
N GLU A 138 -2.16 17.62 -4.83
CA GLU A 138 -2.87 17.65 -6.12
C GLU A 138 -4.38 17.68 -5.91
N MET A 139 -4.91 16.88 -4.98
CA MET A 139 -6.35 16.79 -4.73
C MET A 139 -6.94 18.09 -4.16
N LEU A 140 -6.24 18.74 -3.24
CA LEU A 140 -6.67 20.01 -2.66
C LEU A 140 -6.60 21.15 -3.68
N THR A 141 -5.48 21.26 -4.40
CA THR A 141 -5.22 22.39 -5.31
C THR A 141 -5.99 22.31 -6.61
N ARG A 142 -6.14 21.12 -7.22
CA ARG A 142 -6.81 20.95 -8.53
C ARG A 142 -8.31 20.72 -8.42
N PHE A 143 -8.78 20.02 -7.38
CA PHE A 143 -10.16 19.54 -7.33
C PHE A 143 -10.97 20.14 -6.19
N ALA A 144 -10.49 20.04 -4.94
CA ALA A 144 -11.24 20.55 -3.80
C ALA A 144 -11.46 22.06 -3.91
N SER A 145 -10.43 22.82 -4.28
CA SER A 145 -10.49 24.26 -4.58
C SER A 145 -11.65 24.61 -5.52
N SER A 146 -11.72 23.96 -6.68
CA SER A 146 -12.71 24.19 -7.71
C SER A 146 -14.12 23.80 -7.26
N LEU A 147 -14.27 22.67 -6.56
CA LEU A 147 -15.59 22.21 -6.09
C LEU A 147 -16.15 23.10 -4.98
N LEU A 148 -15.28 23.75 -4.20
CA LEU A 148 -15.65 24.58 -3.08
C LEU A 148 -15.72 26.08 -3.43
N GLY A 149 -15.22 26.48 -4.60
CA GLY A 149 -15.16 27.89 -5.00
C GLY A 149 -14.14 28.70 -4.19
N ILE A 150 -13.05 28.07 -3.78
CA ILE A 150 -11.97 28.66 -2.96
C ILE A 150 -10.63 28.56 -3.68
N GLY A 151 -9.72 29.50 -3.43
CA GLY A 151 -8.31 29.32 -3.77
C GLY A 151 -7.64 28.39 -2.77
N MET A 152 -6.85 27.42 -3.22
CA MET A 152 -6.00 26.62 -2.34
C MET A 152 -4.59 26.58 -2.87
N ALA A 153 -3.63 26.87 -2.00
CA ALA A 153 -2.23 26.59 -2.23
C ALA A 153 -1.75 25.50 -1.27
N ALA A 154 -0.90 24.60 -1.77
CA ALA A 154 -0.30 23.54 -0.97
C ALA A 154 1.19 23.81 -0.78
N VAL A 155 1.64 23.74 0.47
CA VAL A 155 3.04 23.66 0.86
C VAL A 155 3.30 22.22 1.27
N MET A 156 4.13 21.52 0.52
CA MET A 156 4.52 20.16 0.86
C MET A 156 5.94 20.13 1.43
N GLU A 157 6.13 19.43 2.54
CA GLU A 157 7.43 19.19 3.15
C GLU A 157 7.48 17.77 3.73
N VAL A 158 8.33 16.92 3.18
CA VAL A 158 8.47 15.52 3.59
C VAL A 158 9.83 15.26 4.22
N ALA A 159 9.87 14.35 5.19
CA ALA A 159 11.09 13.98 5.90
C ALA A 159 12.09 13.22 5.01
N ASP A 160 11.58 12.45 4.04
CA ASP A 160 12.39 11.61 3.17
C ASP A 160 11.96 11.71 1.70
N ASP A 161 12.92 12.08 0.87
CA ASP A 161 12.82 12.09 -0.58
C ASP A 161 13.57 10.91 -1.22
N THR A 162 14.25 10.07 -0.44
CA THR A 162 15.07 8.96 -0.96
C THR A 162 14.23 7.81 -1.50
N HIS A 163 13.02 7.60 -0.97
CA HIS A 163 12.03 6.72 -1.60
C HIS A 163 11.59 7.22 -2.98
N CYS A 164 11.82 8.51 -3.30
CA CYS A 164 11.64 9.02 -4.66
C CYS A 164 12.79 8.66 -5.61
N GLY A 165 13.90 8.10 -5.11
CA GLY A 165 15.03 7.64 -5.94
C GLY A 165 14.64 6.49 -6.89
N PHE A 166 13.59 5.74 -6.59
CA PHE A 166 12.97 4.79 -7.52
C PHE A 166 12.04 5.45 -8.55
N LEU A 167 11.65 6.70 -8.33
CA LEU A 167 10.58 7.41 -9.04
C LEU A 167 11.11 8.57 -9.91
N GLY A 168 12.39 8.55 -10.29
CA GLY A 168 12.97 9.57 -11.17
C GLY A 168 13.09 10.97 -10.54
N CYS A 169 12.83 11.13 -9.24
CA CYS A 169 13.22 12.34 -8.51
C CYS A 169 14.72 12.29 -8.24
N HIS A 170 15.53 12.34 -9.31
CA HIS A 170 16.96 12.48 -9.16
C HIS A 170 17.23 13.71 -8.28
N PRO A 171 17.99 13.59 -7.18
CA PRO A 171 18.62 14.77 -6.62
C PRO A 171 19.50 15.30 -7.74
N ALA A 172 19.09 16.38 -8.40
CA ALA A 172 19.85 16.90 -9.51
C ALA A 172 21.29 17.09 -9.05
N GLU A 173 22.20 16.32 -9.64
CA GLU A 173 23.61 16.39 -9.32
C GLU A 173 24.18 17.79 -9.69
N ASN A 174 23.42 18.58 -10.45
CA ASN A 174 23.59 20.03 -10.62
C ASN A 174 22.69 20.81 -9.65
N ARG A 175 23.15 20.98 -8.41
CA ARG A 175 22.45 21.63 -7.29
C ARG A 175 22.13 23.13 -7.47
N GLU A 176 22.61 23.81 -8.52
CA GLU A 176 22.50 25.28 -8.62
C GLU A 176 21.21 25.78 -9.26
N GLU A 177 20.43 24.96 -9.97
CA GLU A 177 19.24 25.43 -10.72
C GLU A 177 17.94 24.66 -10.44
N VAL A 178 17.94 23.70 -9.52
CA VAL A 178 16.68 23.08 -9.13
C VAL A 178 15.97 23.98 -8.14
N GLU A 179 15.06 24.82 -8.65
CA GLU A 179 13.93 25.33 -7.88
C GLU A 179 13.43 24.18 -7.00
N PRO A 180 13.41 24.31 -5.66
CA PRO A 180 13.13 23.22 -4.75
C PRO A 180 11.91 22.45 -5.26
N LEU A 181 12.14 21.19 -5.61
CA LEU A 181 11.30 20.29 -6.42
C LEU A 181 9.95 19.92 -5.77
N LEU A 182 9.45 20.78 -4.89
CA LEU A 182 8.15 20.67 -4.25
C LEU A 182 7.36 21.88 -4.76
N PRO A 183 6.48 21.69 -5.76
CA PRO A 183 5.75 22.80 -6.34
C PRO A 183 4.90 23.39 -5.23
N SER A 184 5.20 24.62 -4.86
CA SER A 184 4.27 25.45 -4.12
C SER A 184 3.13 25.79 -5.08
N LEU A 185 2.26 24.80 -5.35
CA LEU A 185 1.21 24.88 -6.35
C LEU A 185 0.33 26.08 -6.00
N GLY A 186 0.40 27.12 -6.84
CA GLY A 186 -0.33 28.39 -6.67
C GLY A 186 0.23 29.36 -5.63
N LEU A 187 1.30 29.03 -4.90
CA LEU A 187 1.78 29.84 -3.77
C LEU A 187 2.56 31.08 -4.22
N ARG A 188 3.33 30.96 -5.32
CA ARG A 188 4.09 32.09 -5.88
C ARG A 188 3.14 33.15 -6.41
N GLU A 189 2.08 32.71 -7.07
CA GLU A 189 1.00 33.57 -7.56
C GLU A 189 0.20 34.18 -6.40
N MET A 190 -0.05 33.42 -5.33
CA MET A 190 -0.89 33.86 -4.22
C MET A 190 -0.18 34.77 -3.22
N MET A 191 1.09 34.49 -2.88
CA MET A 191 1.76 35.19 -1.78
C MET A 191 2.88 36.13 -2.24
N GLY A 192 3.44 35.97 -3.44
CA GLY A 192 4.54 36.82 -3.93
C GLY A 192 5.81 36.77 -3.07
N VAL A 193 5.94 35.80 -2.16
CA VAL A 193 7.09 35.60 -1.27
C VAL A 193 7.77 34.28 -1.61
N GLY A 194 9.10 34.28 -1.65
CA GLY A 194 9.88 33.05 -1.77
C GLY A 194 9.61 32.10 -0.61
N PHE A 195 9.34 30.85 -0.91
CA PHE A 195 9.11 29.81 0.08
C PHE A 195 10.44 29.35 0.69
N GLN A 196 10.50 29.23 2.01
CA GLN A 196 11.57 28.53 2.72
C GLN A 196 10.95 27.33 3.44
N PRO A 197 11.55 26.13 3.37
CA PRO A 197 11.09 24.96 4.12
C PRO A 197 11.27 25.20 5.64
N VAL A 198 10.43 24.56 6.46
CA VAL A 198 10.52 24.66 7.92
C VAL A 198 11.77 23.94 8.45
N GLY A 199 12.24 22.95 7.69
CA GLY A 199 13.44 22.18 7.94
C GLY A 199 13.16 20.76 8.45
N LEU A 200 12.03 20.17 8.06
CA LEU A 200 11.63 18.81 8.44
C LEU A 200 12.59 17.77 7.87
N ARG A 201 13.17 18.00 6.69
CA ARG A 201 14.17 17.09 6.11
C ARG A 201 15.42 17.00 6.98
N GLU A 202 15.91 18.14 7.46
CA GLU A 202 17.06 18.23 8.37
C GLU A 202 16.75 17.57 9.72
N LEU A 203 15.52 17.77 10.22
CA LEU A 203 15.05 17.05 11.41
C LEU A 203 14.92 15.55 11.14
N GLY A 204 14.53 15.17 9.93
CA GLY A 204 14.52 13.82 9.38
C GLY A 204 15.85 13.11 9.62
N GLN A 205 16.93 13.72 9.14
CA GLN A 205 18.29 13.19 9.27
C GLN A 205 18.74 12.98 10.73
N LYS A 206 18.15 13.71 11.67
CA LYS A 206 18.50 13.65 13.10
C LYS A 206 17.63 12.66 13.88
N HIS A 207 16.33 12.65 13.64
CA HIS A 207 15.35 11.94 14.46
C HIS A 207 14.80 10.66 13.80
N PHE A 208 15.20 10.37 12.56
CA PHE A 208 14.72 9.20 11.83
C PHE A 208 15.88 8.24 11.59
N ARG A 209 15.55 6.95 11.59
CA ARG A 209 16.46 5.89 11.17
C ARG A 209 15.87 5.19 9.95
N PRO A 210 16.60 5.12 8.83
CA PRO A 210 16.14 4.34 7.70
C PRO A 210 16.06 2.87 8.10
N ARG A 211 14.93 2.26 7.77
CA ARG A 211 14.70 0.83 7.83
C ARG A 211 14.41 0.35 6.42
N TRP A 212 14.62 -0.94 6.19
CA TRP A 212 14.42 -1.55 4.88
C TRP A 212 13.05 -1.26 4.21
N THR A 213 12.00 -1.06 5.01
CA THR A 213 10.62 -0.90 4.52
C THR A 213 9.96 0.40 4.96
N ALA A 214 10.64 1.24 5.74
CA ALA A 214 10.09 2.47 6.31
C ALA A 214 11.18 3.36 6.92
N LEU A 215 10.74 4.45 7.56
CA LEU A 215 11.56 5.25 8.45
C LEU A 215 11.00 5.15 9.87
N ASP A 216 11.84 4.72 10.80
CA ASP A 216 11.48 4.71 12.22
C ASP A 216 11.87 6.06 12.83
N ILE A 217 10.94 6.70 13.55
CA ILE A 217 11.24 7.89 14.36
C ILE A 217 11.85 7.41 15.68
N ILE A 218 13.16 7.61 15.86
CA ILE A 218 13.92 7.13 17.02
C ILE A 218 13.80 8.05 18.26
N ASP A 219 13.32 9.27 18.07
CA ASP A 219 13.11 10.26 19.13
C ASP A 219 11.91 11.16 18.77
N LEU A 220 10.71 10.62 18.94
CA LEU A 220 9.47 11.35 18.65
C LEU A 220 9.33 12.63 19.51
N PRO A 221 9.56 12.62 20.85
CA PRO A 221 9.47 13.83 21.65
C PRO A 221 10.44 14.94 21.21
N GLY A 222 11.69 14.60 20.89
CA GLY A 222 12.67 15.57 20.38
C GLY A 222 12.28 16.13 19.02
N LEU A 223 11.81 15.27 18.10
CA LEU A 223 11.28 15.69 16.81
C LEU A 223 10.13 16.69 16.97
N LEU A 224 9.14 16.37 17.82
CA LEU A 224 7.99 17.24 18.07
C LEU A 224 8.45 18.60 18.62
N SER A 225 9.31 18.60 19.64
CA SER A 225 9.82 19.82 20.27
C SER A 225 10.55 20.73 19.28
N GLU A 226 11.52 20.18 18.54
CA GLU A 226 12.34 20.96 17.61
C GLU A 226 11.55 21.45 16.40
N PHE A 227 10.67 20.61 15.83
CA PHE A 227 9.80 21.03 14.74
C PHE A 227 8.87 22.16 15.18
N GLN A 228 8.20 22.00 16.32
CA GLN A 228 7.22 22.99 16.81
C GLN A 228 7.91 24.32 17.11
N GLU A 229 9.13 24.31 17.63
CA GLU A 229 9.90 25.54 17.83
C GLU A 229 10.24 26.24 16.50
N ARG A 230 10.75 25.49 15.51
CA ARG A 230 11.04 26.04 14.18
C ARG A 230 9.78 26.57 13.51
N PHE A 231 8.69 25.80 13.53
CA PHE A 231 7.43 26.16 12.89
C PHE A 231 6.84 27.43 13.51
N ARG A 232 6.86 27.55 14.84
CA ARG A 232 6.40 28.75 15.57
C ARG A 232 7.11 30.03 15.14
N GLN A 233 8.40 29.93 14.85
CA GLN A 233 9.21 31.06 14.36
C GLN A 233 9.06 31.30 12.85
N HIS A 234 8.60 30.29 12.11
CA HIS A 234 8.43 30.34 10.67
C HIS A 234 7.19 31.15 10.24
N SER A 235 7.28 31.87 9.11
CA SER A 235 6.18 32.67 8.58
C SER A 235 4.93 31.83 8.26
N LEU A 236 5.13 30.57 7.88
CA LEU A 236 4.04 29.62 7.60
C LEU A 236 3.12 29.37 8.80
N SER A 237 3.61 29.41 10.04
CA SER A 237 2.73 29.15 11.20
C SER A 237 1.52 30.09 11.27
N ARG A 238 1.69 31.31 10.75
CA ARG A 238 0.63 32.31 10.66
C ARG A 238 -0.20 32.17 9.39
N ALA A 239 0.44 31.79 8.28
CA ALA A 239 -0.18 31.70 6.97
C ALA A 239 -1.00 30.42 6.76
N VAL A 240 -0.69 29.33 7.47
CA VAL A 240 -1.35 28.05 7.30
C VAL A 240 -2.77 28.07 7.87
N ASP A 241 -3.72 27.72 7.01
CA ASP A 241 -5.14 27.59 7.36
C ASP A 241 -5.52 26.15 7.69
N ILE A 242 -4.89 25.19 7.01
CA ILE A 242 -5.16 23.76 7.16
C ILE A 242 -3.85 22.99 7.29
N ALA A 243 -3.75 22.16 8.31
CA ALA A 243 -2.69 21.18 8.47
C ALA A 243 -3.07 19.89 7.74
N VAL A 244 -2.11 19.27 7.05
CA VAL A 244 -2.28 17.94 6.47
C VAL A 244 -1.13 17.05 6.91
N CYS A 245 -1.44 15.92 7.52
CA CYS A 245 -0.46 14.88 7.82
C CYS A 245 -0.76 13.63 7.00
N THR A 246 0.27 12.92 6.57
CA THR A 246 0.10 11.66 5.84
C THR A 246 0.53 10.46 6.67
N SER A 247 1.79 10.07 6.63
CA SER A 247 2.31 8.95 7.43
C SER A 247 3.72 9.20 7.94
N PRO A 248 4.11 8.56 9.07
CA PRO A 248 3.24 7.81 9.99
C PRO A 248 2.22 8.71 10.70
N ALA A 249 1.14 8.12 11.23
CA ALA A 249 0.05 8.86 11.86
C ALA A 249 0.52 9.74 13.05
N VAL A 250 1.60 9.36 13.75
CA VAL A 250 2.20 10.15 14.83
C VAL A 250 2.72 11.52 14.36
N LEU A 251 3.00 11.72 13.07
CA LEU A 251 3.42 13.02 12.56
C LEU A 251 2.30 14.07 12.57
N CYS A 252 1.05 13.65 12.70
CA CYS A 252 -0.07 14.58 12.92
C CYS A 252 0.14 15.44 14.19
N LEU A 253 0.88 14.92 15.17
CA LEU A 253 1.20 15.63 16.42
C LEU A 253 2.09 16.86 16.23
N LEU A 254 2.81 16.97 15.11
CA LEU A 254 3.67 18.11 14.79
C LEU A 254 2.87 19.43 14.74
N LEU A 255 1.62 19.36 14.28
CA LEU A 255 0.82 20.54 13.93
C LEU A 255 -0.30 20.85 14.95
N LEU A 256 -0.58 19.94 15.89
CA LEU A 256 -1.66 20.12 16.88
C LEU A 256 -1.53 21.37 17.75
N PRO A 257 -0.34 21.77 18.26
CA PRO A 257 -0.26 22.94 19.15
C PRO A 257 -0.64 24.27 18.49
N PHE A 258 -0.76 24.30 17.16
CA PHE A 258 -1.11 25.49 16.40
C PHE A 258 -2.63 25.64 16.18
N ASN A 259 -3.43 24.72 16.73
CA ASN A 259 -4.90 24.74 16.68
C ASN A 259 -5.45 24.97 15.27
N ARG A 260 -4.83 24.31 14.28
CA ARG A 260 -5.26 24.36 12.88
C ARG A 260 -6.13 23.14 12.58
N PRO A 261 -7.21 23.30 11.79
CA PRO A 261 -7.95 22.18 11.22
C PRO A 261 -7.00 21.17 10.57
N LEU A 262 -7.22 19.87 10.83
CA LEU A 262 -6.30 18.81 10.41
C LEU A 262 -6.97 17.86 9.43
N LEU A 263 -6.32 17.61 8.29
CA LEU A 263 -6.65 16.50 7.39
C LEU A 263 -5.58 15.42 7.53
N ALA A 264 -5.95 14.22 7.96
CA ALA A 264 -5.03 13.09 8.05
C ALA A 264 -5.29 12.10 6.91
N TYR A 265 -4.28 11.86 6.06
CA TYR A 265 -4.32 10.95 4.93
C TYR A 265 -3.36 9.78 5.12
N LEU A 266 -3.84 8.78 5.84
CA LEU A 266 -3.02 7.69 6.37
C LEU A 266 -2.67 6.68 5.27
N GLY A 267 -1.38 6.32 5.23
CA GLY A 267 -0.75 5.48 4.24
C GLY A 267 0.06 4.30 4.78
N GLU A 268 0.27 4.25 6.09
CA GLU A 268 1.08 3.26 6.79
C GLU A 268 0.37 2.77 8.06
N PRO A 269 0.84 1.68 8.71
CA PRO A 269 0.25 1.17 9.93
C PRO A 269 0.15 2.24 11.03
N LEU A 270 -0.97 2.24 11.76
CA LEU A 270 -1.27 3.22 12.81
C LEU A 270 -0.20 3.28 13.92
N LEU A 271 0.45 2.16 14.19
CA LEU A 271 1.48 2.01 15.23
C LEU A 271 2.91 2.20 14.71
N LEU A 272 3.08 2.61 13.45
CA LEU A 272 4.40 2.91 12.93
C LEU A 272 5.04 4.06 13.72
N SER A 273 6.27 3.85 14.20
CA SER A 273 6.99 4.77 15.10
C SER A 273 6.33 5.02 16.46
N VAL A 274 5.54 4.05 16.96
CA VAL A 274 4.99 4.06 18.32
C VAL A 274 5.65 2.96 19.15
N ASP A 275 6.40 3.35 20.16
CA ASP A 275 7.01 2.40 21.11
C ASP A 275 5.95 1.59 21.85
N GLU A 276 6.28 0.34 22.16
CA GLU A 276 5.37 -0.57 22.86
C GLU A 276 4.81 0.00 24.17
N SER A 277 5.65 0.68 24.95
CA SER A 277 5.24 1.34 26.20
C SER A 277 4.34 2.57 26.02
N GLY A 278 4.27 3.12 24.81
CA GLY A 278 3.48 4.31 24.48
C GLY A 278 2.15 4.02 23.78
N ARG A 279 1.86 2.75 23.44
CA ARG A 279 0.72 2.37 22.59
C ARG A 279 -0.63 2.75 23.17
N ASP A 280 -0.87 2.52 24.46
CA ASP A 280 -2.17 2.82 25.09
C ASP A 280 -2.46 4.33 25.04
N LYS A 281 -1.47 5.13 25.44
CA LYS A 281 -1.54 6.60 25.36
C LYS A 281 -1.74 7.07 23.92
N TRP A 282 -1.04 6.45 22.96
CA TRP A 282 -1.21 6.77 21.55
C TRP A 282 -2.62 6.45 21.06
N PHE A 283 -3.20 5.30 21.44
CA PHE A 283 -4.57 4.96 21.06
C PHE A 283 -5.59 5.94 21.62
N GLU A 284 -5.47 6.35 22.88
CA GLU A 284 -6.32 7.38 23.48
C GLU A 284 -6.19 8.71 22.73
N GLN A 285 -4.96 9.11 22.40
CA GLN A 285 -4.71 10.34 21.67
C GLN A 285 -5.26 10.27 20.24
N PHE A 286 -5.02 9.18 19.52
CA PHE A 286 -5.52 8.96 18.17
C PHE A 286 -7.06 8.96 18.13
N ASP A 287 -7.70 8.29 19.07
CA ASP A 287 -9.15 8.27 19.22
C ASP A 287 -9.72 9.68 19.42
N SER A 288 -9.11 10.46 20.33
CA SER A 288 -9.48 11.86 20.53
C SER A 288 -9.29 12.70 19.26
N LEU A 289 -8.23 12.47 18.49
CA LEU A 289 -7.99 13.22 17.25
C LEU A 289 -8.96 12.85 16.14
N ALA A 290 -9.18 11.56 15.92
CA ALA A 290 -10.01 11.03 14.85
C ALA A 290 -11.51 11.29 15.06
N THR A 291 -11.93 11.51 16.31
CA THR A 291 -13.33 11.83 16.66
C THR A 291 -13.60 13.32 16.86
N ASP A 292 -12.57 14.17 16.87
CA ASP A 292 -12.73 15.61 16.96
C ASP A 292 -13.22 16.19 15.62
N PRO A 293 -14.35 16.94 15.60
CA PRO A 293 -14.89 17.53 14.37
C PRO A 293 -13.98 18.58 13.70
N HIS A 294 -12.92 19.06 14.37
CA HIS A 294 -11.90 19.92 13.75
C HIS A 294 -10.93 19.14 12.86
N HIS A 295 -10.98 17.81 12.89
CA HIS A 295 -10.11 16.96 12.12
C HIS A 295 -10.90 16.02 11.21
N PHE A 296 -10.29 15.62 10.11
CA PHE A 296 -10.84 14.63 9.20
C PHE A 296 -9.77 13.60 8.88
N PHE A 297 -9.99 12.37 9.36
CA PHE A 297 -9.08 11.26 9.19
C PHE A 297 -9.58 10.33 8.09
N THR A 298 -8.69 9.95 7.18
CA THR A 298 -8.99 9.03 6.09
C THR A 298 -7.79 8.12 5.81
N CYS A 299 -8.04 6.95 5.23
CA CYS A 299 -7.03 6.03 4.76
C CYS A 299 -6.95 6.06 3.22
N TYR A 300 -5.77 5.85 2.64
CA TYR A 300 -5.70 5.78 1.18
C TYR A 300 -6.22 4.47 0.58
N ASN A 301 -6.35 3.41 1.38
CA ASN A 301 -6.82 2.11 0.92
C ASN A 301 -7.71 1.38 1.96
N PRO A 302 -8.57 0.45 1.52
CA PRO A 302 -9.52 -0.22 2.40
C PRO A 302 -8.89 -1.22 3.38
N PHE A 303 -7.71 -1.76 3.07
CA PHE A 303 -6.99 -2.64 3.98
C PHE A 303 -6.60 -1.87 5.24
N LEU A 304 -6.01 -0.68 5.08
CA LEU A 304 -5.58 0.15 6.21
C LEU A 304 -6.78 0.63 7.04
N SER A 305 -7.88 1.03 6.39
CA SER A 305 -9.13 1.35 7.09
C SER A 305 -9.63 0.16 7.93
N SER A 306 -9.64 -1.05 7.36
CA SER A 306 -10.01 -2.27 8.10
C SER A 306 -9.05 -2.59 9.25
N MET A 307 -7.76 -2.31 9.06
CA MET A 307 -6.74 -2.51 10.10
C MET A 307 -6.96 -1.53 11.25
N ILE A 308 -7.26 -0.26 10.97
CA ILE A 308 -7.56 0.73 12.01
C ILE A 308 -8.87 0.39 12.74
N GLU A 309 -9.90 -0.03 12.02
CA GLU A 309 -11.14 -0.55 12.62
C GLU A 309 -10.85 -1.73 13.56
N TYR A 310 -9.99 -2.65 13.13
CA TYR A 310 -9.56 -3.76 13.95
C TYR A 310 -8.83 -3.32 15.23
N GLN A 311 -7.92 -2.35 15.11
CA GLN A 311 -7.07 -1.90 16.22
C GLN A 311 -7.80 -0.99 17.21
N THR A 312 -8.75 -0.19 16.74
CA THR A 312 -9.31 0.93 17.51
C THR A 312 -10.83 0.90 17.64
N GLY A 313 -11.53 0.13 16.79
CA GLY A 313 -12.98 0.19 16.62
C GLY A 313 -13.47 1.35 15.74
N LEU A 314 -12.58 2.25 15.29
CA LEU A 314 -12.94 3.40 14.47
C LEU A 314 -13.02 3.02 12.99
N ILE A 315 -14.12 3.41 12.34
CA ILE A 315 -14.29 3.23 10.89
C ILE A 315 -13.90 4.54 10.20
N LEU A 316 -12.73 4.56 9.57
CA LEU A 316 -12.27 5.71 8.81
C LEU A 316 -12.68 5.62 7.35
N PRO A 317 -13.11 6.74 6.72
CA PRO A 317 -13.36 6.79 5.29
C PRO A 317 -12.09 6.45 4.51
N THR A 318 -12.25 5.83 3.35
CA THR A 318 -11.14 5.57 2.44
C THR A 318 -11.21 6.55 1.26
N ILE A 319 -10.09 7.21 0.94
CA ILE A 319 -9.95 8.01 -0.28
C ILE A 319 -8.78 7.45 -1.08
N ARG A 320 -9.08 6.78 -2.19
CA ARG A 320 -8.08 6.15 -3.05
C ARG A 320 -6.99 7.13 -3.49
N LEU A 321 -5.73 6.65 -3.50
CA LEU A 321 -4.58 7.28 -4.16
C LEU A 321 -4.72 7.22 -5.70
N HIS A 322 -4.68 8.37 -6.37
CA HIS A 322 -4.78 8.49 -7.81
C HIS A 322 -3.45 8.72 -8.52
N GLY A 323 -2.35 9.02 -7.83
CA GLY A 323 -1.04 9.14 -8.49
C GLY A 323 -1.03 10.20 -9.59
N LEU A 324 -1.79 11.29 -9.41
CA LEU A 324 -2.00 12.32 -10.44
C LEU A 324 -0.72 13.07 -10.81
N TYR A 325 0.25 13.09 -9.90
CA TYR A 325 1.56 13.66 -10.10
C TYR A 325 2.43 12.92 -11.12
N THR A 326 2.02 11.71 -11.54
CA THR A 326 2.71 10.99 -12.61
C THR A 326 2.56 11.74 -13.93
N GLU A 327 1.40 12.37 -14.18
CA GLU A 327 1.05 13.12 -15.41
C GLU A 327 1.27 12.35 -16.72
N VAL A 328 1.43 11.03 -16.63
CA VAL A 328 1.76 10.15 -17.75
C VAL A 328 0.57 9.24 -18.05
N SER A 329 0.44 8.85 -19.32
CA SER A 329 -0.52 7.86 -19.78
C SER A 329 0.20 6.75 -20.54
N TYR A 330 -0.35 5.54 -20.44
CA TYR A 330 0.10 4.35 -21.15
C TYR A 330 0.23 4.62 -22.65
N THR A 331 1.47 4.55 -23.13
CA THR A 331 1.89 4.89 -24.49
C THR A 331 2.98 3.92 -24.94
N PRO A 332 2.64 2.62 -25.10
CA PRO A 332 3.61 1.59 -25.47
C PRO A 332 4.30 1.98 -26.77
N SER A 333 5.63 2.05 -26.78
CA SER A 333 6.37 2.61 -27.92
C SER A 333 7.78 2.05 -28.07
N GLY A 334 8.30 2.13 -29.29
CA GLY A 334 9.65 1.69 -29.64
C GLY A 334 9.95 0.27 -29.20
N ARG A 335 11.15 0.06 -28.65
CA ARG A 335 11.59 -1.23 -28.10
C ARG A 335 10.79 -1.63 -26.86
N ARG A 336 10.47 -0.68 -25.98
CA ARG A 336 9.75 -0.96 -24.72
C ARG A 336 8.33 -1.49 -24.98
N GLY A 337 7.70 -1.09 -26.08
CA GLY A 337 6.40 -1.63 -26.52
C GLY A 337 6.40 -3.14 -26.84
N GLU A 338 7.58 -3.77 -26.94
CA GLU A 338 7.74 -5.22 -27.08
C GLU A 338 8.21 -5.91 -25.78
N GLU A 339 8.57 -5.12 -24.77
CA GLU A 339 9.09 -5.59 -23.48
C GLU A 339 8.01 -5.49 -22.38
N VAL A 340 8.17 -6.32 -21.34
CA VAL A 340 7.26 -6.39 -20.20
C VAL A 340 8.01 -5.96 -18.95
N LEU A 341 7.49 -4.94 -18.28
CA LEU A 341 8.06 -4.46 -17.02
C LEU A 341 7.73 -5.47 -15.91
N VAL A 342 8.71 -5.82 -15.10
CA VAL A 342 8.52 -6.68 -13.92
C VAL A 342 8.85 -5.87 -12.68
N ILE A 343 7.87 -5.72 -11.80
CA ILE A 343 8.04 -5.08 -10.50
C ILE A 343 7.89 -6.16 -9.44
N LYS A 344 8.95 -6.32 -8.64
CA LYS A 344 9.03 -7.28 -7.54
C LYS A 344 9.48 -6.59 -6.27
N GLY A 345 9.03 -7.12 -5.14
CA GLY A 345 9.62 -6.78 -3.86
C GLY A 345 11.04 -7.31 -3.73
N PRO A 346 11.85 -6.70 -2.87
CA PRO A 346 13.23 -7.11 -2.71
C PRO A 346 13.37 -8.40 -1.86
N ASN A 347 12.27 -8.86 -1.26
CA ASN A 347 12.18 -10.11 -0.49
C ASN A 347 11.74 -11.33 -1.33
N ILE A 348 11.73 -11.23 -2.66
CA ILE A 348 11.53 -12.39 -3.56
C ILE A 348 12.90 -13.06 -3.75
N CYS A 349 13.07 -14.31 -3.27
CA CYS A 349 14.37 -14.99 -3.33
C CYS A 349 14.89 -15.19 -4.75
N THR A 350 13.97 -15.40 -5.68
CA THR A 350 14.29 -15.73 -7.06
C THR A 350 14.13 -14.50 -7.91
N ASP A 351 15.10 -14.24 -8.77
CA ASP A 351 14.95 -13.19 -9.76
C ASP A 351 13.84 -13.59 -10.77
N SER A 352 12.65 -13.01 -10.56
CA SER A 352 11.49 -13.24 -11.42
C SER A 352 11.78 -12.94 -12.88
N VAL A 353 12.63 -11.95 -13.19
CA VAL A 353 12.97 -11.59 -14.57
C VAL A 353 13.76 -12.70 -15.22
N CYS A 354 14.79 -13.19 -14.53
CA CYS A 354 15.61 -14.32 -14.98
C CYS A 354 14.74 -15.56 -15.23
N VAL A 355 13.84 -15.90 -14.31
CA VAL A 355 12.95 -17.06 -14.44
C VAL A 355 12.02 -16.92 -15.63
N LEU A 356 11.32 -15.79 -15.74
CA LEU A 356 10.36 -15.56 -16.82
C LEU A 356 11.02 -15.59 -18.19
N ASN A 357 12.18 -14.94 -18.35
CA ASN A 357 12.94 -14.99 -19.58
C ASN A 357 13.43 -16.42 -19.90
N LYS A 358 13.82 -17.22 -18.90
CA LYS A 358 14.23 -18.62 -19.12
C LYS A 358 13.06 -19.49 -19.59
N PHE A 359 11.88 -19.36 -18.99
CA PHE A 359 10.67 -20.05 -19.45
C PHE A 359 10.32 -19.68 -20.89
N LEU A 360 10.38 -18.39 -21.21
CA LEU A 360 10.13 -17.89 -22.54
C LEU A 360 11.12 -18.47 -23.57
N SER A 361 12.43 -18.45 -23.28
CA SER A 361 13.44 -19.04 -24.17
C SER A 361 13.20 -20.54 -24.41
N ASN A 362 12.86 -21.29 -23.36
CA ASN A 362 12.57 -22.72 -23.48
C ASN A 362 11.32 -23.00 -24.33
N LEU A 363 10.26 -22.21 -24.17
CA LEU A 363 9.02 -22.36 -24.95
C LEU A 363 9.22 -22.00 -26.43
N LEU A 364 10.02 -20.98 -26.72
CA LEU A 364 10.32 -20.55 -28.08
C LEU A 364 11.40 -21.42 -28.77
N GLY A 365 11.97 -22.41 -28.08
CA GLY A 365 13.09 -23.20 -28.60
C GLY A 365 14.36 -22.37 -28.85
N GLN A 366 14.45 -21.17 -28.25
CA GLN A 366 15.59 -20.29 -28.38
C GLN A 366 16.70 -20.77 -27.45
N SER A 367 17.75 -21.37 -28.03
CA SER A 367 18.96 -21.73 -27.28
C SER A 367 19.58 -20.45 -26.71
N SER A 368 19.65 -20.34 -25.39
CA SER A 368 20.18 -19.19 -24.63
C SER A 368 21.69 -18.93 -24.80
N ALA A 369 22.33 -19.51 -25.82
CA ALA A 369 23.77 -19.45 -26.06
C ALA A 369 24.06 -18.88 -27.46
N GLY A 370 24.16 -17.55 -27.55
CA GLY A 370 24.99 -16.87 -28.56
C GLY A 370 24.63 -17.04 -30.05
N GLY A 371 23.47 -17.57 -30.40
CA GLY A 371 23.05 -17.68 -31.79
C GLY A 371 22.67 -16.31 -32.37
N THR A 372 23.42 -15.85 -33.36
CA THR A 372 23.09 -14.67 -34.17
C THR A 372 21.70 -14.84 -34.77
N ALA A 373 20.84 -13.82 -34.54
CA ALA A 373 19.40 -13.81 -34.80
C ALA A 373 19.03 -13.75 -36.29
N GLU A 374 19.64 -14.57 -37.15
CA GLU A 374 19.46 -14.43 -38.60
C GLU A 374 18.29 -15.23 -39.17
N ASP A 375 17.88 -16.37 -38.61
CA ASP A 375 16.82 -17.17 -39.23
C ASP A 375 15.87 -17.83 -38.22
N GLY A 376 14.65 -17.28 -38.10
CA GLY A 376 13.48 -18.03 -37.66
C GLY A 376 12.82 -17.57 -36.35
N GLY A 377 11.89 -16.61 -36.46
CA GLY A 377 10.87 -16.32 -35.44
C GLY A 377 11.03 -14.96 -34.77
N ASN A 378 10.32 -13.95 -35.28
CA ASN A 378 10.39 -12.53 -34.88
C ASN A 378 9.75 -12.23 -33.50
N TYR A 379 9.71 -13.19 -32.57
CA TYR A 379 9.09 -12.99 -31.26
C TYR A 379 10.09 -12.32 -30.30
N LYS A 380 9.95 -11.00 -30.14
CA LYS A 380 10.84 -10.14 -29.34
C LYS A 380 10.35 -9.87 -27.91
N LEU A 381 9.51 -10.76 -27.37
CA LEU A 381 9.06 -10.59 -25.99
C LEU A 381 10.25 -10.72 -25.04
N LYS A 382 10.41 -9.77 -24.11
CA LYS A 382 11.43 -9.81 -23.07
C LYS A 382 10.87 -9.23 -21.78
N PHE A 383 11.17 -9.85 -20.65
CA PHE A 383 10.89 -9.31 -19.32
C PHE A 383 12.07 -8.48 -18.83
N VAL A 384 11.81 -7.33 -18.22
CA VAL A 384 12.82 -6.40 -17.71
C VAL A 384 12.43 -5.97 -16.30
N GLY A 385 13.33 -6.11 -15.33
CA GLY A 385 13.10 -5.67 -13.96
C GLY A 385 13.15 -4.16 -13.83
N LEU A 386 12.32 -3.58 -12.95
CA LEU A 386 12.43 -2.16 -12.61
C LEU A 386 13.80 -1.81 -11.99
N ASP A 387 14.37 -2.74 -11.23
CA ASP A 387 15.72 -2.65 -10.66
C ASP A 387 16.82 -2.57 -11.73
N GLU A 388 16.61 -3.16 -12.91
CA GLU A 388 17.54 -3.06 -14.05
C GLU A 388 17.49 -1.68 -14.73
N LEU A 389 16.45 -0.88 -14.48
CA LEU A 389 16.27 0.43 -15.11
C LEU A 389 16.93 1.58 -14.34
N GLY A 390 17.38 1.36 -13.11
CA GLY A 390 18.16 2.34 -12.36
C GLY A 390 17.42 3.65 -12.04
N GLY A 391 16.12 3.58 -11.75
CA GLY A 391 15.29 4.76 -11.45
C GLY A 391 14.57 5.33 -12.67
N ALA A 392 13.99 4.46 -13.51
CA ALA A 392 13.18 4.85 -14.67
C ALA A 392 12.14 5.92 -14.35
N SER A 393 11.93 6.85 -15.27
CA SER A 393 10.85 7.82 -15.18
C SER A 393 9.48 7.16 -15.42
N TYR A 394 8.40 7.85 -15.06
CA TYR A 394 7.05 7.39 -15.36
C TYR A 394 6.79 7.23 -16.85
N GLU A 395 7.35 8.11 -17.70
CA GLU A 395 7.28 8.02 -19.16
C GLU A 395 7.96 6.74 -19.66
N GLU A 396 9.15 6.41 -19.15
CA GLU A 396 9.82 5.17 -19.51
C GLU A 396 8.98 3.96 -19.08
N MET A 397 8.47 3.94 -17.86
CA MET A 397 7.58 2.86 -17.39
C MET A 397 6.34 2.73 -18.28
N ALA A 398 5.65 3.82 -18.60
CA ALA A 398 4.44 3.82 -19.42
C ALA A 398 4.66 3.42 -20.89
N SER A 399 5.92 3.34 -21.34
CA SER A 399 6.29 2.89 -22.69
C SER A 399 6.38 1.36 -22.82
N PHE A 400 6.33 0.61 -21.72
CA PHE A 400 6.33 -0.85 -21.73
C PHE A 400 5.01 -1.42 -22.26
N LYS A 401 5.04 -2.65 -22.80
CA LYS A 401 3.83 -3.34 -23.30
C LYS A 401 2.79 -3.56 -22.19
N ALA A 402 3.24 -4.03 -21.04
CA ALA A 402 2.44 -4.29 -19.85
C ALA A 402 3.38 -4.42 -18.63
N THR A 403 2.80 -4.53 -17.43
CA THR A 403 3.56 -4.73 -16.19
C THR A 403 3.11 -6.00 -15.46
N VAL A 404 4.06 -6.86 -15.13
CA VAL A 404 3.87 -7.94 -14.15
C VAL A 404 4.27 -7.41 -12.78
N LEU A 405 3.30 -7.32 -11.87
CA LEU A 405 3.52 -6.83 -10.51
C LEU A 405 3.37 -7.98 -9.51
N TYR A 406 4.44 -8.25 -8.75
CA TYR A 406 4.42 -9.12 -7.58
C TYR A 406 4.34 -8.26 -6.32
N PRO A 407 3.15 -8.01 -5.76
CA PRO A 407 2.99 -7.09 -4.65
C PRO A 407 3.59 -7.67 -3.38
N TYR A 408 4.55 -7.01 -2.76
CA TYR A 408 5.24 -7.50 -1.56
C TYR A 408 4.73 -6.89 -0.26
N ASP A 409 3.95 -5.82 -0.35
CA ASP A 409 3.23 -5.23 0.78
C ASP A 409 1.74 -5.15 0.41
N VAL A 410 0.89 -4.95 1.41
CA VAL A 410 -0.58 -4.84 1.25
C VAL A 410 -1.00 -3.55 0.57
N ALA A 411 -0.09 -2.58 0.52
CA ALA A 411 -0.30 -1.28 -0.07
C ALA A 411 1.01 -0.73 -0.64
N LEU A 412 1.02 -0.50 -1.95
CA LEU A 412 2.19 -0.06 -2.71
C LEU A 412 1.81 1.14 -3.57
N ALA A 413 2.45 2.30 -3.37
CA ALA A 413 2.16 3.51 -4.14
C ALA A 413 2.29 3.27 -5.66
N ILE A 414 3.35 2.56 -6.07
CA ILE A 414 3.61 2.18 -7.47
C ILE A 414 2.46 1.43 -8.14
N PHE A 415 1.66 0.66 -7.39
CA PHE A 415 0.46 0.03 -7.96
C PHE A 415 -0.57 1.06 -8.42
N TYR A 416 -0.83 2.08 -7.59
CA TYR A 416 -1.77 3.14 -7.92
C TYR A 416 -1.23 4.01 -9.06
N GLU A 417 0.06 4.34 -9.06
CA GLU A 417 0.73 5.09 -10.13
C GLU A 417 0.56 4.38 -11.48
N LEU A 418 0.94 3.10 -11.58
CA LEU A 418 0.81 2.32 -12.82
C LEU A 418 -0.65 2.18 -13.26
N TYR A 419 -1.55 1.91 -12.31
CA TYR A 419 -2.97 1.78 -12.60
C TYR A 419 -3.53 3.12 -13.12
N SER A 420 -3.12 4.24 -12.55
CA SER A 420 -3.53 5.59 -12.94
C SER A 420 -3.02 6.03 -14.31
N MET A 421 -1.79 5.65 -14.65
CA MET A 421 -1.27 5.77 -16.01
C MET A 421 -2.06 4.90 -17.01
N GLY A 422 -2.88 3.96 -16.53
CA GLY A 422 -3.65 3.03 -17.37
C GLY A 422 -2.77 1.96 -17.99
N MET A 423 -1.65 1.62 -17.34
CA MET A 423 -0.78 0.53 -17.77
C MET A 423 -1.47 -0.82 -17.51
N PRO A 424 -1.58 -1.73 -18.50
CA PRO A 424 -2.10 -3.06 -18.25
C PRO A 424 -1.29 -3.80 -17.17
N LEU A 425 -1.95 -4.19 -16.09
CA LEU A 425 -1.33 -4.85 -14.94
C LEU A 425 -1.68 -6.34 -14.91
N LEU A 426 -0.65 -7.17 -14.77
CA LEU A 426 -0.74 -8.60 -14.52
C LEU A 426 -0.31 -8.88 -13.08
N LEU A 427 -1.21 -9.45 -12.27
CA LEU A 427 -0.94 -9.81 -10.88
C LEU A 427 -1.18 -11.31 -10.66
N PRO A 428 -0.51 -11.92 -9.66
CA PRO A 428 -0.87 -13.25 -9.21
C PRO A 428 -2.37 -13.34 -8.90
N HIS A 429 -2.96 -14.51 -9.18
CA HIS A 429 -4.35 -14.80 -8.86
C HIS A 429 -4.63 -14.55 -7.36
N GLU A 430 -5.84 -14.13 -7.00
CA GLU A 430 -6.21 -13.73 -5.63
C GLU A 430 -5.89 -14.78 -4.55
N ARG A 431 -6.10 -16.07 -4.85
CA ARG A 431 -5.68 -17.21 -4.01
C ARG A 431 -4.19 -17.25 -3.66
N LEU A 432 -3.34 -16.61 -4.46
CA LEU A 432 -1.89 -16.53 -4.27
C LEU A 432 -1.47 -15.24 -3.57
N LEU A 433 -2.32 -14.21 -3.50
CA LEU A 433 -1.97 -12.92 -2.90
C LEU A 433 -1.44 -13.04 -1.46
N PRO A 434 -1.97 -13.90 -0.56
CA PRO A 434 -1.42 -14.04 0.79
C PRO A 434 0.09 -14.32 0.82
N PHE A 435 0.62 -15.03 -0.18
CA PHE A 435 2.06 -15.34 -0.23
C PHE A 435 2.92 -14.15 -0.66
N PHE A 436 2.33 -13.17 -1.33
CA PHE A 436 3.04 -12.01 -1.87
C PHE A 436 2.87 -10.79 -0.95
N VAL A 437 1.64 -10.41 -0.61
CA VAL A 437 1.35 -9.10 0.00
C VAL A 437 1.78 -8.95 1.45
N PHE A 438 2.11 -10.04 2.16
CA PHE A 438 2.46 -9.99 3.58
C PHE A 438 3.98 -10.03 3.87
N ARG A 439 4.79 -9.44 2.98
CA ARG A 439 6.26 -9.39 3.11
C ARG A 439 6.81 -8.00 3.45
N GLY A 440 5.95 -6.98 3.47
CA GLY A 440 6.31 -5.58 3.67
C GLY A 440 6.06 -5.06 5.08
N LEU A 441 6.00 -3.72 5.19
CA LEU A 441 5.91 -2.99 6.44
C LEU A 441 4.62 -3.32 7.19
N HIS A 442 3.49 -3.37 6.47
CA HIS A 442 2.17 -3.58 7.05
C HIS A 442 1.96 -5.00 7.61
N SER A 443 2.98 -5.85 7.53
CA SER A 443 2.97 -7.23 7.99
C SER A 443 3.96 -7.46 9.15
N ALA A 444 4.50 -6.41 9.73
CA ALA A 444 5.36 -6.53 10.90
C ALA A 444 4.49 -6.63 12.17
N ALA A 445 4.60 -7.74 12.90
CA ALA A 445 3.80 -8.08 14.08
C ALA A 445 3.68 -6.93 15.10
N GLU A 446 4.76 -6.16 15.27
CA GLU A 446 4.85 -5.01 16.16
C GLU A 446 3.82 -3.89 15.88
N TYR A 447 3.25 -3.84 14.68
CA TYR A 447 2.25 -2.84 14.30
C TYR A 447 0.80 -3.32 14.42
N HIS A 448 0.54 -4.53 14.91
CA HIS A 448 -0.80 -5.12 14.97
C HIS A 448 -1.39 -5.21 16.38
N ALA A 449 -0.80 -4.51 17.36
CA ALA A 449 -1.40 -4.41 18.68
C ALA A 449 -2.79 -3.76 18.60
N VAL A 450 -3.65 -4.12 19.55
CA VAL A 450 -5.07 -3.74 19.59
C VAL A 450 -5.35 -2.99 20.87
N ARG A 451 -6.16 -1.93 20.79
CA ARG A 451 -6.60 -1.15 21.95
C ARG A 451 -7.42 -2.02 22.91
N ALA A 452 -7.11 -1.93 24.20
CA ALA A 452 -7.97 -2.46 25.25
C ALA A 452 -9.31 -1.70 25.27
N LYS A 453 -10.43 -2.40 25.45
CA LYS A 453 -11.72 -1.72 25.58
C LYS A 453 -11.77 -0.91 26.88
N PRO A 454 -12.39 0.28 26.89
CA PRO A 454 -12.51 1.11 28.09
C PRO A 454 -13.22 0.44 29.27
N ASP A 455 -14.10 -0.52 28.99
CA ASP A 455 -14.88 -1.25 30.01
C ASP A 455 -14.15 -2.44 30.63
N GLY A 456 -12.90 -2.70 30.22
CA GLY A 456 -12.12 -3.84 30.67
C GLY A 456 -12.64 -5.20 30.19
N SER A 457 -13.63 -5.25 29.29
CA SER A 457 -14.21 -6.49 28.75
C SER A 457 -13.29 -7.23 27.74
N GLY A 458 -12.01 -6.87 27.69
CA GLY A 458 -10.99 -7.39 26.78
C GLY A 458 -10.54 -6.34 25.75
N ASN A 459 -9.88 -6.80 24.69
CA ASN A 459 -9.46 -5.94 23.57
C ASN A 459 -10.61 -5.77 22.58
N TYR A 460 -10.61 -4.69 21.78
CA TYR A 460 -11.55 -4.56 20.65
C TYR A 460 -11.34 -5.74 19.69
N PRO A 461 -12.27 -6.71 19.58
CA PRO A 461 -12.23 -7.64 18.47
C PRO A 461 -12.90 -6.89 17.33
N GLY A 462 -12.15 -6.14 16.50
CA GLY A 462 -12.72 -5.35 15.40
C GLY A 462 -13.98 -6.00 14.82
N ALA A 463 -15.10 -5.30 14.95
CA ALA A 463 -16.48 -5.79 15.00
C ALA A 463 -16.87 -6.82 13.90
N GLY A 464 -16.45 -8.09 14.08
CA GLY A 464 -16.77 -9.19 13.18
C GLY A 464 -15.68 -9.60 12.18
N LEU A 465 -14.45 -9.05 12.28
CA LEU A 465 -13.33 -9.45 11.41
C LEU A 465 -12.68 -10.77 11.83
N GLY A 466 -12.90 -11.20 13.07
CA GLY A 466 -12.66 -12.55 13.59
C GLY A 466 -11.22 -13.09 13.62
N CYS A 467 -10.26 -12.40 12.99
CA CYS A 467 -8.84 -12.71 13.07
C CYS A 467 -7.97 -11.45 12.93
N PRO A 468 -6.79 -11.41 13.57
CA PRO A 468 -5.85 -10.30 13.42
C PRO A 468 -5.34 -10.20 11.96
N PRO A 469 -5.02 -8.99 11.47
CA PRO A 469 -4.44 -8.76 10.15
C PRO A 469 -3.14 -9.51 9.90
N PHE A 470 -2.42 -9.79 10.97
CA PHE A 470 -1.21 -10.56 10.91
C PHE A 470 -1.20 -11.60 12.01
N VAL A 471 -0.92 -12.83 11.59
CA VAL A 471 -0.57 -13.94 12.46
C VAL A 471 0.90 -14.22 12.18
N PRO A 472 1.76 -14.36 13.20
CA PRO A 472 3.14 -14.77 12.99
C PRO A 472 3.23 -16.02 12.10
N PRO A 473 4.17 -16.09 11.15
CA PRO A 473 4.43 -17.28 10.31
C PRO A 473 4.59 -18.58 11.09
N MET A 474 5.02 -18.48 12.36
CA MET A 474 5.18 -19.60 13.29
C MET A 474 3.85 -20.24 13.72
N GLU A 475 2.72 -19.59 13.43
CA GLU A 475 1.37 -20.14 13.59
C GLU A 475 0.71 -20.30 12.21
N PRO A 476 1.24 -21.19 11.36
CA PRO A 476 0.84 -21.25 9.95
C PRO A 476 -0.66 -21.50 9.76
N GLU A 477 -1.27 -22.24 10.69
CA GLU A 477 -2.70 -22.52 10.69
C GLU A 477 -3.55 -21.25 10.65
N LYS A 478 -3.25 -20.35 11.59
CA LYS A 478 -3.93 -19.06 11.71
C LYS A 478 -3.49 -18.12 10.59
N TRP A 479 -2.25 -18.25 10.10
CA TRP A 479 -1.75 -17.45 8.98
C TRP A 479 -2.53 -17.72 7.68
N PHE A 480 -2.78 -18.98 7.30
CA PHE A 480 -3.53 -19.28 6.08
C PHE A 480 -4.94 -18.67 6.12
N TYR A 481 -5.56 -18.70 7.29
CA TYR A 481 -6.86 -18.11 7.51
C TYR A 481 -6.82 -16.58 7.42
N ALA A 482 -5.99 -15.94 8.26
CA ALA A 482 -5.88 -14.49 8.32
C ALA A 482 -5.38 -13.90 7.00
N GLY A 483 -4.29 -14.44 6.46
CA GLY A 483 -3.71 -13.99 5.20
C GLY A 483 -4.71 -14.02 4.05
N SER A 484 -5.50 -15.10 3.94
CA SER A 484 -6.57 -15.15 2.94
C SER A 484 -7.59 -14.03 3.16
N GLN A 485 -8.18 -13.93 4.37
CA GLN A 485 -9.21 -12.92 4.68
C GLN A 485 -8.73 -11.48 4.45
N TRP A 486 -7.50 -11.19 4.85
CA TRP A 486 -6.94 -9.85 4.78
C TRP A 486 -6.41 -9.49 3.40
N SER A 487 -5.88 -10.45 2.63
CA SER A 487 -5.46 -10.20 1.24
C SER A 487 -6.63 -9.74 0.36
N TRP A 488 -7.84 -10.26 0.58
CA TRP A 488 -9.06 -9.82 -0.11
C TRP A 488 -9.44 -8.37 0.17
N ARG A 489 -8.92 -7.77 1.25
CA ARG A 489 -9.19 -6.38 1.59
C ARG A 489 -8.29 -5.40 0.83
N THR A 490 -7.19 -5.88 0.27
CA THR A 490 -6.24 -5.09 -0.51
C THR A 490 -6.85 -4.61 -1.81
N ASP A 491 -6.35 -3.48 -2.31
CA ASP A 491 -6.74 -2.97 -3.62
C ASP A 491 -6.23 -3.85 -4.76
N PHE A 492 -5.18 -4.64 -4.54
CA PHE A 492 -4.77 -5.69 -5.48
C PHE A 492 -5.90 -6.67 -5.77
N ALA A 493 -6.73 -7.02 -4.78
CA ALA A 493 -7.85 -7.96 -4.94
C ALA A 493 -9.11 -7.27 -5.50
N LYS A 494 -9.30 -5.99 -5.22
CA LYS A 494 -10.57 -5.28 -5.48
C LYS A 494 -10.61 -4.51 -6.79
N PHE A 495 -9.46 -4.07 -7.30
CA PHE A 495 -9.44 -3.21 -8.47
C PHE A 495 -9.84 -3.97 -9.74
N PRO A 496 -10.73 -3.39 -10.57
CA PRO A 496 -11.18 -4.05 -11.78
C PRO A 496 -10.10 -4.02 -12.87
N PHE A 497 -10.32 -4.77 -13.95
CA PHE A 497 -9.47 -4.77 -15.15
C PHE A 497 -7.99 -5.17 -14.92
N ILE A 498 -7.68 -5.76 -13.77
CA ILE A 498 -6.41 -6.44 -13.53
C ILE A 498 -6.44 -7.81 -14.19
N LEU A 499 -5.41 -8.14 -14.96
CA LEU A 499 -5.21 -9.48 -15.50
C LEU A 499 -4.60 -10.36 -14.42
N ARG A 500 -5.12 -11.58 -14.25
CA ARG A 500 -4.69 -12.52 -13.21
C ARG A 500 -4.00 -13.71 -13.84
N PHE A 501 -2.96 -14.21 -13.18
CA PHE A 501 -2.33 -15.47 -13.56
C PHE A 501 -2.12 -16.37 -12.33
N GLY A 502 -2.42 -17.64 -12.46
CA GLY A 502 -2.14 -18.68 -11.48
C GLY A 502 -0.86 -19.47 -11.76
N SER A 503 -0.19 -19.25 -12.90
CA SER A 503 1.07 -19.89 -13.28
C SER A 503 1.85 -19.06 -14.31
N VAL A 504 3.14 -19.36 -14.51
CA VAL A 504 3.93 -18.71 -15.59
C VAL A 504 3.38 -19.06 -16.97
N ALA A 505 2.86 -20.29 -17.18
CA ALA A 505 2.27 -20.66 -18.46
C ALA A 505 1.04 -19.80 -18.80
N GLU A 506 0.15 -19.59 -17.82
CA GLU A 506 -0.99 -18.69 -17.96
C GLU A 506 -0.55 -17.25 -18.18
N LEU A 507 0.46 -16.78 -17.43
CA LEU A 507 1.05 -15.45 -17.64
C LEU A 507 1.54 -15.26 -19.08
N LEU A 508 2.25 -16.25 -19.63
CA LEU A 508 2.77 -16.20 -21.00
C LEU A 508 1.66 -16.28 -22.05
N SER A 509 0.53 -16.93 -21.74
CA SER A 509 -0.62 -17.01 -22.64
C SER A 509 -1.22 -15.63 -22.98
N PHE A 510 -1.16 -14.66 -22.06
CA PHE A 510 -1.61 -13.28 -22.32
C PHE A 510 -0.81 -12.59 -23.43
N PHE A 511 0.42 -13.02 -23.69
CA PHE A 511 1.29 -12.39 -24.66
C PHE A 511 1.21 -13.02 -26.05
N THR A 512 0.38 -14.05 -26.26
CA THR A 512 0.10 -14.65 -27.58
C THR A 512 -0.69 -13.70 -28.49
N PRO A 513 -0.73 -13.91 -29.82
CA PRO A 513 -1.55 -13.09 -30.73
C PRO A 513 -3.04 -13.07 -30.36
N GLU A 514 -3.55 -14.18 -29.82
CA GLU A 514 -4.93 -14.34 -29.32
C GLU A 514 -5.09 -13.97 -27.84
N GLY A 515 -4.03 -13.44 -27.20
CA GLY A 515 -3.97 -13.13 -25.77
C GLY A 515 -4.75 -11.87 -25.38
N ALA A 516 -4.16 -11.05 -24.51
CA ALA A 516 -4.85 -9.86 -23.98
C ALA A 516 -4.94 -8.72 -25.00
N ASP A 517 -6.10 -8.03 -25.05
CA ASP A 517 -6.23 -6.71 -25.67
C ASP A 517 -5.76 -5.64 -24.68
N TRP A 518 -4.46 -5.30 -24.77
CA TRP A 518 -3.80 -4.31 -23.92
C TRP A 518 -4.46 -2.93 -23.98
N TRP A 519 -4.96 -2.52 -25.16
CA TRP A 519 -5.60 -1.23 -25.34
C TRP A 519 -7.00 -1.19 -24.73
N ALA A 520 -7.78 -2.27 -24.86
CA ALA A 520 -9.08 -2.37 -24.19
C ALA A 520 -8.94 -2.38 -22.67
N THR A 521 -7.96 -3.12 -22.14
CA THR A 521 -7.64 -3.12 -20.70
C THR A 521 -7.28 -1.71 -20.23
N SER A 522 -6.33 -1.05 -20.90
CA SER A 522 -5.92 0.33 -20.57
C SER A 522 -7.08 1.34 -20.62
N ARG A 523 -7.93 1.29 -21.66
CA ARG A 523 -9.13 2.15 -21.76
C ARG A 523 -10.09 1.92 -20.59
N SER A 524 -10.32 0.68 -20.20
CA SER A 524 -11.22 0.33 -19.08
C SER A 524 -10.67 0.81 -17.74
N MET A 525 -9.36 0.65 -17.51
CA MET A 525 -8.68 1.18 -16.31
C MET A 525 -8.79 2.70 -16.22
N ARG A 526 -8.50 3.42 -17.32
CA ARG A 526 -8.61 4.89 -17.37
C ARG A 526 -10.03 5.39 -17.11
N ARG A 527 -11.04 4.71 -17.67
CA ARG A 527 -12.45 5.02 -17.39
C ARG A 527 -12.76 4.88 -15.90
N PHE A 528 -12.34 3.78 -15.29
CA PHE A 528 -12.51 3.57 -13.85
C PHE A 528 -11.77 4.63 -13.01
N ASN A 529 -10.58 5.06 -13.43
CA ASN A 529 -9.87 6.15 -12.76
C ASN A 529 -10.63 7.47 -12.83
N GLN A 530 -11.21 7.82 -13.99
CA GLN A 530 -12.04 9.03 -14.12
C GLN A 530 -13.29 8.97 -13.22
N GLU A 531 -13.96 7.82 -13.19
CA GLU A 531 -15.14 7.61 -12.34
C GLU A 531 -14.80 7.71 -10.85
N THR A 532 -13.71 7.08 -10.41
CA THR A 532 -13.28 7.11 -9.01
C THR A 532 -12.60 8.43 -8.60
N LEU A 533 -11.98 9.15 -9.53
CA LEU A 533 -11.42 10.49 -9.29
C LEU A 533 -12.50 11.48 -8.90
N THR A 534 -13.66 11.41 -9.56
CA THR A 534 -14.83 12.24 -9.21
C THR A 534 -15.26 12.00 -7.77
N GLN A 535 -15.26 10.74 -7.32
CA GLN A 535 -15.60 10.36 -5.95
C GLN A 535 -14.55 10.85 -4.96
N SER A 536 -13.25 10.60 -5.22
CA SER A 536 -12.17 11.09 -4.35
C SER A 536 -12.16 12.61 -4.26
N ALA A 537 -12.38 13.33 -5.37
CA ALA A 537 -12.48 14.78 -5.39
C ALA A 537 -13.59 15.30 -4.48
N ALA A 538 -14.78 14.68 -4.56
CA ALA A 538 -15.89 14.98 -3.66
C ALA A 538 -15.53 14.66 -2.19
N SER A 539 -14.89 13.52 -1.89
CA SER A 539 -14.45 13.18 -0.54
C SER A 539 -13.45 14.19 0.04
N TRP A 540 -12.49 14.65 -0.77
CA TRP A 540 -11.53 15.68 -0.37
C TRP A 540 -12.21 17.02 -0.11
N ALA A 541 -13.10 17.45 -1.00
CA ALA A 541 -13.89 18.66 -0.81
C ALA A 541 -14.75 18.59 0.47
N TYR A 542 -15.34 17.43 0.75
CA TYR A 542 -16.08 17.17 1.99
C TYR A 542 -15.16 17.26 3.23
N GLY A 543 -13.98 16.64 3.18
CA GLY A 543 -13.02 16.69 4.30
C GLY A 543 -12.64 18.13 4.65
N VAL A 544 -12.29 18.94 3.63
CA VAL A 544 -12.02 20.38 3.77
C VAL A 544 -13.23 21.12 4.35
N ALA A 545 -14.41 20.88 3.80
CA ALA A 545 -15.66 21.48 4.27
C ALA A 545 -15.90 21.24 5.76
N ALA A 546 -15.76 19.97 6.17
CA ALA A 546 -16.05 19.52 7.52
C ALA A 546 -15.13 20.20 8.54
N VAL A 547 -13.82 20.22 8.27
CA VAL A 547 -12.86 20.80 9.22
C VAL A 547 -12.95 22.32 9.30
N LEU A 548 -13.30 23.00 8.20
CA LEU A 548 -13.57 24.45 8.21
C LEU A 548 -14.87 24.78 8.95
N ALA A 549 -15.92 23.97 8.80
CA ALA A 549 -17.17 24.17 9.52
C ALA A 549 -17.01 23.97 11.04
N GLY A 550 -16.21 22.99 11.47
CA GLY A 550 -15.86 22.78 12.88
C GLY A 550 -15.24 24.03 13.53
N ARG A 551 -14.30 24.68 12.82
CA ARG A 551 -13.66 25.93 13.24
C ARG A 551 -14.67 27.06 13.47
N GLY A 552 -15.61 27.26 12.55
CA GLY A 552 -16.64 28.29 12.67
C GLY A 552 -17.62 28.07 13.83
N GLY A 553 -17.78 26.82 14.28
CA GLY A 553 -18.53 26.49 15.50
C GLY A 553 -17.76 26.87 16.77
N ALA A 554 -16.47 26.52 16.83
CA ALA A 554 -15.62 26.82 17.98
C ALA A 554 -15.35 28.32 18.16
N GLU A 555 -15.06 29.06 17.09
CA GLU A 555 -14.85 30.51 17.15
C GLU A 555 -16.12 31.23 17.63
N ARG A 556 -17.31 30.82 17.14
CA ARG A 556 -18.59 31.36 17.62
C ARG A 556 -18.82 31.06 19.10
N ALA A 557 -18.55 29.83 19.54
CA ALA A 557 -18.66 29.47 20.95
C ALA A 557 -17.72 30.32 21.84
N ALA A 558 -16.47 30.51 21.43
CA ALA A 558 -15.48 31.31 22.15
C ALA A 558 -15.81 32.80 22.23
N THR A 559 -16.47 33.37 21.21
CA THR A 559 -16.95 34.77 21.26
C THR A 559 -18.21 34.97 22.09
N SER A 560 -18.93 33.88 22.40
CA SER A 560 -20.18 33.92 23.17
C SER A 560 -20.01 33.65 24.67
N SER A 561 -18.82 33.23 25.10
CA SER A 561 -18.38 33.06 26.49
C SER A 561 -17.56 34.25 26.95
#